data_AF-A0A1Q3KD82-F1
#
_entry.id   AF-A0A1Q3KD82-F1
#
_cell.length_a   1.000
_cell.length_b   1.000
_cell.length_c   1.000
_cell.angle_alpha   90.00
_cell.angle_beta   90.00
_cell.angle_gamma   90.00
#
_symmetry.space_group_name_H-M   'P 1'
#
loop_
_entity.id
_entity.type
_entity.pdbx_description
1 polymer ?
#
loop_
_entity_poly.entity_id
_entity_poly.type
_entity_poly.pdbx_seq_one_letter_code
_entity_poly.pdbx_strand_id
1 'polypeptide(L)'
;MPHDPILAERVRHLLADRADFHEKRLMGGIAFMVKGGMCCAASGRGGLLVRVQPDKQPALLAAPVVVPMTMGGRQVKSFLRVMPDGYRTPASLKKWVDRGLAAVAELKDKPPPKRTVRKRLSHER
;
A
#
# COMPACT_ATOMS: atom_id res chain seq x y z
N MET A 1 -10.05 13.43 6.91
CA MET A 1 -9.03 14.36 6.39
C MET A 1 -8.82 14.11 4.90
N PRO A 2 -8.51 15.15 4.12
CA PRO A 2 -7.88 14.97 2.81
C PRO A 2 -6.53 14.26 2.99
N HIS A 3 -6.10 13.53 1.96
CA HIS A 3 -4.76 12.92 1.93
C HIS A 3 -3.68 14.00 1.94
N ASP A 4 -2.47 13.64 2.37
CA ASP A 4 -1.32 14.54 2.36
C ASP A 4 -0.85 14.77 0.91
N PRO A 5 -1.05 15.98 0.33
CA PRO A 5 -0.72 16.24 -1.06
C PRO A 5 0.78 16.26 -1.29
N ILE A 6 1.57 16.66 -0.29
CA ILE A 6 3.04 16.71 -0.35
C ILE A 6 3.60 15.28 -0.48
N LEU A 7 3.09 14.34 0.32
CA LEU A 7 3.46 12.92 0.21
C LEU A 7 3.12 12.36 -1.17
N ALA A 8 1.94 12.68 -1.70
CA ALA A 8 1.54 12.23 -3.03
C ALA A 8 2.50 12.77 -4.10
N GLU A 9 2.84 14.06 -4.07
CA GLU A 9 3.84 14.68 -4.96
C GLU A 9 5.21 14.01 -4.86
N ARG A 10 5.70 13.77 -3.65
CA ARG A 10 7.00 13.09 -3.47
C ARG A 10 7.01 11.68 -4.05
N VAL A 11 5.89 10.96 -3.96
CA VAL A 11 5.76 9.62 -4.57
C VAL A 11 5.66 9.73 -6.10
N ARG A 12 4.96 10.74 -6.65
CA ARG A 12 4.93 11.02 -8.09
C ARG A 12 6.33 11.25 -8.64
N HIS A 13 7.13 12.07 -7.98
CA HIS A 13 8.52 12.30 -8.37
C HIS A 13 9.35 11.01 -8.40
N LEU A 14 9.15 10.10 -7.44
CA LEU A 14 9.86 8.81 -7.42
C LEU A 14 9.41 7.83 -8.51
N LEU A 15 8.21 8.02 -9.05
CA LEU A 15 7.65 7.19 -10.11
C LEU A 15 7.70 7.87 -11.48
N ALA A 16 8.17 9.11 -11.58
CA ALA A 16 8.12 9.93 -12.79
C ALA A 16 8.83 9.26 -14.00
N ASP A 17 9.91 8.51 -13.76
CA ASP A 17 10.62 7.76 -14.80
C ASP A 17 9.87 6.50 -15.30
N ARG A 18 8.70 6.17 -14.73
CA ARG A 18 7.89 5.02 -15.14
C ARG A 18 6.71 5.47 -15.99
N ALA A 19 6.55 4.83 -17.14
CA ALA A 19 5.37 5.01 -17.99
C ALA A 19 4.18 4.12 -17.55
N ASP A 20 4.41 3.11 -16.71
CA ASP A 20 3.45 2.05 -16.38
C ASP A 20 2.70 2.27 -15.06
N PHE A 21 2.76 3.48 -14.48
CA PHE A 21 2.00 3.84 -13.29
C PHE A 21 0.84 4.79 -13.60
N HIS A 22 -0.25 4.63 -12.83
CA HIS A 22 -1.40 5.51 -12.85
C HIS A 22 -1.92 5.75 -11.43
N GLU A 23 -2.55 6.90 -11.23
CA GLU A 23 -3.10 7.29 -9.93
C GLU A 23 -4.58 6.96 -9.84
N LYS A 24 -5.02 6.53 -8.66
CA LYS A 24 -6.43 6.27 -8.39
C LYS A 24 -6.81 6.81 -7.02
N ARG A 25 -7.89 7.59 -6.96
CA ARG A 25 -8.47 8.04 -5.69
C ARG A 25 -9.15 6.86 -5.01
N LEU A 26 -8.55 6.34 -3.94
CA LEU A 26 -9.09 5.23 -3.15
C LEU A 26 -8.60 5.29 -1.70
N MET A 27 -9.34 4.66 -0.78
CA MET A 27 -9.06 4.67 0.67
C MET A 27 -8.92 6.09 1.27
N GLY A 28 -9.72 7.03 0.77
CA GLY A 28 -9.69 8.44 1.19
C GLY A 28 -8.44 9.20 0.76
N GLY A 29 -7.60 8.63 -0.12
CA GLY A 29 -6.40 9.29 -0.62
C GLY A 29 -6.01 8.88 -2.03
N ILE A 30 -4.73 9.00 -2.36
CA ILE A 30 -4.20 8.73 -3.70
C ILE A 30 -3.38 7.45 -3.67
N ALA A 31 -3.82 6.46 -4.44
CA ALA A 31 -3.08 5.22 -4.65
C ALA A 31 -2.36 5.23 -5.99
N PHE A 32 -1.14 4.72 -5.97
CA PHE A 32 -0.28 4.55 -7.12
C PHE A 32 -0.36 3.09 -7.57
N MET A 33 -0.99 2.90 -8.71
CA MET A 33 -1.15 1.61 -9.38
C MET A 33 0.00 1.46 -10.37
N VAL A 34 0.67 0.31 -10.36
CA VAL A 34 1.78 -0.01 -11.26
C VAL A 34 1.47 -1.35 -11.90
N LYS A 35 1.51 -1.46 -13.23
CA LYS A 35 1.20 -2.71 -13.97
C LYS A 35 -0.08 -3.44 -13.52
N GLY A 36 -1.13 -2.69 -13.14
CA GLY A 36 -2.41 -3.22 -12.66
C GLY A 36 -2.47 -3.58 -11.17
N GLY A 37 -1.37 -3.48 -10.43
CA GLY A 37 -1.32 -3.72 -8.98
C GLY A 37 -1.08 -2.44 -8.17
N MET A 38 -1.70 -2.31 -7.01
CA MET A 38 -1.43 -1.17 -6.11
C MET A 38 -0.04 -1.31 -5.50
N CYS A 39 0.84 -0.34 -5.74
CA CYS A 39 2.20 -0.29 -5.18
C CYS A 39 2.19 0.37 -3.80
N CYS A 40 1.64 1.58 -3.72
CA CYS A 40 1.54 2.35 -2.48
C CYS A 40 0.40 3.37 -2.56
N ALA A 41 0.04 3.99 -1.44
CA ALA A 41 -0.94 5.06 -1.41
C ALA A 41 -0.64 6.08 -0.30
N ALA A 42 -0.80 7.37 -0.61
CA ALA A 42 -0.92 8.41 0.39
C ALA A 42 -2.32 8.31 1.01
N SER A 43 -2.44 7.83 2.25
CA SER A 43 -3.73 7.51 2.85
C SER A 43 -4.44 8.75 3.40
N GLY A 44 -5.75 8.86 3.18
CA GLY A 44 -6.58 9.88 3.85
C GLY A 44 -6.72 9.69 5.37
N ARG A 45 -6.28 8.54 5.90
CA ARG A 45 -6.16 8.27 7.34
C ARG A 45 -4.73 8.51 7.86
N GLY A 46 -3.90 9.23 7.09
CA GLY A 46 -2.50 9.50 7.42
C GLY A 46 -1.57 8.34 7.09
N GLY A 47 -0.29 8.67 6.89
CA GLY A 47 0.74 7.69 6.58
C GLY A 47 0.80 7.26 5.12
N LEU A 48 1.86 6.53 4.81
CA LEU A 48 2.06 5.87 3.53
C LEU A 48 1.60 4.41 3.64
N LEU A 49 0.59 4.02 2.87
CA LEU A 49 0.24 2.62 2.68
C LEU A 49 1.18 2.02 1.64
N VAL A 50 1.80 0.89 1.96
CA VAL A 50 2.79 0.25 1.08
C VAL A 50 2.41 -1.21 0.90
N ARG A 51 2.42 -1.67 -0.35
CA ARG A 51 2.33 -3.10 -0.65
C ARG A 51 3.63 -3.78 -0.30
N VAL A 52 3.55 -4.92 0.35
CA VAL A 52 4.72 -5.73 0.70
C VAL A 52 4.46 -7.19 0.40
N GLN A 53 5.54 -7.96 0.26
CA GLN A 53 5.43 -9.41 0.24
C GLN A 53 4.90 -9.88 1.61
N PRO A 54 3.88 -10.76 1.65
CA PRO A 54 3.28 -11.27 2.89
C PRO A 54 4.30 -11.84 3.88
N ASP A 55 5.35 -12.49 3.37
CA ASP A 55 6.41 -13.12 4.16
C ASP A 55 7.37 -12.09 4.80
N LYS A 56 7.51 -10.91 4.19
CA LYS A 56 8.35 -9.82 4.72
C LYS A 56 7.60 -8.91 5.69
N GLN A 57 6.27 -8.93 5.69
CA GLN A 57 5.47 -8.05 6.55
C GLN A 57 5.79 -8.19 8.04
N PRO A 58 5.90 -9.40 8.64
CA PRO A 58 6.13 -9.56 10.07
C PRO A 58 7.43 -8.88 10.53
N ALA A 59 8.51 -9.02 9.75
CA ALA A 59 9.79 -8.38 10.03
C ALA A 59 9.71 -6.85 9.93
N LEU A 60 8.93 -6.33 8.97
CA LEU A 60 8.73 -4.88 8.81
C LEU A 60 7.87 -4.27 9.92
N LEU A 61 6.95 -5.05 10.49
CA LEU A 61 6.12 -4.63 11.63
C LEU A 61 6.89 -4.53 12.95
N ALA A 62 8.11 -5.06 13.03
CA ALA A 62 8.98 -4.88 14.18
C ALA A 62 9.47 -3.42 14.32
N ALA A 63 9.39 -2.62 13.25
CA ALA A 63 9.75 -1.21 13.31
C ALA A 63 8.61 -0.37 13.94
N PRO A 64 8.90 0.52 14.91
CA PRO A 64 7.88 1.29 15.64
C PRO A 64 7.10 2.27 14.75
N VAL A 65 7.68 2.64 13.61
CA VAL A 65 7.08 3.55 12.63
C VAL A 65 6.14 2.83 11.65
N VAL A 66 5.89 1.53 11.84
CA VAL A 66 5.09 0.69 10.94
C VAL A 66 3.91 0.10 11.70
N VAL A 67 2.72 0.24 11.11
CA VAL A 67 1.45 -0.20 11.68
C VAL A 67 0.81 -1.22 10.74
N PRO A 68 0.21 -2.31 11.27
CA PRO A 68 -0.50 -3.26 10.43
C PRO A 68 -1.71 -2.62 9.77
N MET A 69 -2.01 -3.04 8.54
CA MET A 69 -3.23 -2.63 7.85
C MET A 69 -4.34 -3.63 8.12
N THR A 70 -5.53 -3.12 8.49
CA THR A 70 -6.74 -3.93 8.73
C THR A 70 -7.81 -3.59 7.69
N MET A 71 -8.39 -4.61 7.06
CA MET A 71 -9.54 -4.49 6.16
C MET A 71 -10.69 -5.40 6.64
N GLY A 72 -11.86 -4.81 6.92
CA GLY A 72 -13.05 -5.57 7.32
C GLY A 72 -12.83 -6.44 8.56
N GLY A 73 -12.13 -5.90 9.56
CA GLY A 73 -11.81 -6.56 10.83
C GLY A 73 -10.64 -7.55 10.77
N ARG A 74 -9.97 -7.73 9.62
CA ARG A 74 -8.82 -8.65 9.50
C ARG A 74 -7.57 -7.92 9.07
N GLN A 75 -6.45 -8.22 9.72
CA GLN A 75 -5.14 -7.75 9.28
C GLN A 75 -4.80 -8.38 7.92
N VAL A 76 -4.42 -7.53 6.97
CA VAL A 76 -4.01 -7.98 5.63
C VAL A 76 -2.49 -8.07 5.60
N LYS A 77 -1.95 -9.20 5.13
CA LYS A 77 -0.49 -9.42 5.12
C LYS A 77 0.24 -8.72 3.99
N SER A 78 -0.48 -8.38 2.92
CA SER A 78 0.11 -7.76 1.73
C SER A 78 0.29 -6.24 1.85
N PHE A 79 -0.16 -5.62 2.93
CA PHE A 79 -0.08 -4.17 3.10
C PHE A 79 0.27 -3.79 4.52
N LEU A 80 0.99 -2.69 4.65
CA LEU A 80 1.30 -2.04 5.92
C LEU A 80 1.12 -0.53 5.78
N ARG A 81 1.00 0.15 6.91
CA ARG A 81 1.03 1.60 6.98
C ARG A 81 2.34 2.03 7.62
N VAL A 82 3.07 2.89 6.94
CA VAL A 82 4.24 3.58 7.50
C VAL A 82 3.76 4.93 8.02
N MET A 83 4.19 5.30 9.22
CA MET A 83 3.97 6.61 9.82
C MET A 83 4.96 7.64 9.23
N PRO A 84 4.64 8.95 9.26
CA PRO A 84 5.48 10.01 8.68
C PRO A 84 6.97 9.93 9.05
N ASP A 85 7.26 9.55 10.29
CA ASP A 85 8.62 9.38 10.79
C ASP A 85 9.43 8.34 9.99
N GLY A 86 8.77 7.27 9.52
CA GLY A 86 9.39 6.19 8.76
C GLY A 86 9.73 6.52 7.29
N TYR A 87 9.33 7.69 6.78
CA TYR A 87 9.61 8.14 5.41
C TYR A 87 9.94 9.64 5.32
N ARG A 88 10.45 10.22 6.40
CA ARG A 88 10.79 11.66 6.44
C ARG A 88 11.78 12.03 5.33
N THR A 89 12.82 11.24 5.13
CA THR A 89 13.86 11.48 4.11
C THR A 89 13.46 10.94 2.73
N PRO A 90 13.94 11.56 1.62
CA PRO A 90 13.73 11.03 0.27
C PRO A 90 14.23 9.59 0.11
N ALA A 91 15.37 9.24 0.73
CA ALA A 91 15.93 7.90 0.70
C ALA A 91 15.03 6.87 1.40
N SER A 92 14.48 7.20 2.57
CA SER A 92 13.56 6.33 3.29
C SER A 92 12.25 6.15 2.52
N LEU A 93 11.71 7.23 1.96
CA LEU A 93 10.51 7.15 1.10
C LEU A 93 10.76 6.27 -0.12
N LYS A 94 11.89 6.45 -0.82
CA LYS A 94 12.27 5.62 -1.97
C LYS A 94 12.33 4.15 -1.61
N LYS A 95 12.94 3.77 -0.48
CA LYS A 95 12.98 2.38 -0.01
C LYS A 95 11.60 1.76 0.15
N TRP A 96 10.61 2.53 0.62
CA TRP A 96 9.24 2.04 0.75
C TRP A 96 8.54 1.90 -0.60
N VAL A 97 8.73 2.86 -1.52
CA VAL A 97 8.19 2.77 -2.88
C VAL A 97 8.80 1.57 -3.63
N ASP A 98 10.11 1.36 -3.54
CA ASP A 98 10.81 0.21 -4.13
C ASP A 98 10.26 -1.13 -3.60
N ARG A 99 9.98 -1.24 -2.30
CA ARG A 99 9.32 -2.43 -1.73
C ARG A 99 7.95 -2.68 -2.32
N GLY A 100 7.16 -1.63 -2.53
CA GLY A 100 5.86 -1.69 -3.19
C GLY A 100 5.96 -2.17 -4.64
N LEU A 101 6.94 -1.66 -5.37
CA LEU A 101 7.21 -2.03 -6.75
C LEU A 101 7.62 -3.50 -6.87
N ALA A 102 8.55 -3.95 -6.01
CA ALA A 102 8.97 -5.34 -5.95
C ALA A 102 7.78 -6.27 -5.62
N ALA A 103 6.95 -5.88 -4.65
CA ALA A 103 5.76 -6.65 -4.28
C ALA A 103 4.73 -6.73 -5.42
N VAL A 104 4.60 -5.69 -6.25
CA VAL A 104 3.73 -5.71 -7.44
C VAL A 104 4.31 -6.57 -8.55
N ALA A 105 5.63 -6.55 -8.77
CA ALA A 105 6.28 -7.40 -9.75
C ALA A 105 6.02 -8.90 -9.47
N GLU A 106 6.07 -9.29 -8.20
CA GLU A 106 5.83 -10.67 -7.74
C GLU A 106 4.38 -11.15 -7.92
N LEU A 107 3.40 -10.23 -8.00
CA LEU A 107 2.00 -10.60 -8.28
C LEU A 107 1.77 -11.04 -9.72
N LYS A 108 2.67 -10.69 -10.63
CA LYS A 108 2.56 -11.16 -12.01
C LYS A 108 3.03 -12.60 -12.14
N ASP A 109 3.99 -12.99 -11.31
CA ASP A 109 4.52 -14.35 -11.28
C ASP A 109 3.55 -15.32 -10.59
N LYS A 110 2.81 -14.84 -9.58
CA LYS A 110 1.79 -15.65 -8.87
C LYS A 110 0.38 -15.36 -9.39
N PRO A 111 -0.45 -16.39 -9.69
CA PRO A 111 -1.83 -16.17 -10.11
C PRO A 111 -2.59 -15.35 -9.04
N PRO A 112 -3.52 -14.45 -9.45
CA PRO A 112 -4.20 -13.57 -8.53
C PRO A 112 -4.92 -14.39 -7.45
N PRO A 113 -4.87 -13.97 -6.17
CA PRO A 113 -5.56 -14.70 -5.11
C PRO A 113 -7.06 -14.76 -5.43
N LYS A 114 -7.62 -15.98 -5.43
CA LYS A 114 -9.05 -16.21 -5.66
C LYS A 114 -9.84 -15.29 -4.75
N ARG A 115 -10.59 -14.36 -5.35
CA ARG A 115 -11.49 -13.42 -4.68
C ARG A 115 -12.48 -14.24 -3.86
N THR A 116 -12.25 -14.40 -2.56
CA THR A 116 -13.19 -15.11 -1.70
C THR A 116 -14.42 -14.21 -1.54
N VAL A 117 -15.46 -14.50 -2.31
CA VAL A 117 -16.80 -13.93 -2.10
C VAL A 117 -17.19 -14.28 -0.66
N ARG A 118 -17.12 -13.30 0.25
CA ARG A 118 -17.70 -13.48 1.59
C ARG A 118 -19.20 -13.61 1.39
N LYS A 119 -19.70 -14.85 1.48
CA LYS A 119 -21.14 -15.15 1.54
C LYS A 119 -21.71 -14.32 2.70
N ARG A 120 -22.53 -13.30 2.41
CA ARG A 120 -23.37 -12.65 3.43
C ARG A 120 -24.27 -13.76 3.96
N LEU A 121 -24.05 -14.20 5.20
CA LEU A 121 -25.06 -14.94 5.94
C LEU A 121 -26.14 -13.92 6.30
N SER A 122 -27.21 -13.92 5.51
CA SER A 122 -28.50 -13.38 5.91
C SER A 122 -28.89 -14.04 7.23
N HIS A 123 -28.87 -13.28 8.31
CA HIS A 123 -29.70 -13.59 9.47
C HIS A 123 -30.94 -12.76 9.30
N GLU A 124 -32.02 -13.39 8.85
CA GLU A 124 -33.37 -12.89 9.08
C GLU A 124 -34.14 -14.08 9.65
N ARG A 125 -34.72 -13.84 10.83
CA ARG A 125 -35.65 -14.72 11.53
C ARG A 125 -37.05 -14.42 11.04
#